data_AF-A0A8M1MIZ2-F1
#
_entry.id   AF-A0A8M1MIZ2-F1
#
_cell.length_a   1.000
_cell.length_b   1.000
_cell.length_c   1.000
_cell.angle_alpha   90.00
_cell.angle_beta   90.00
_cell.angle_gamma   90.00
#
_symmetry.space_group_name_H-M   'P 1'
#
loop_
_entity.id
_entity.type
_entity.pdbx_description
1 polymer ?
#
loop_
_entity_poly.entity_id
_entity_poly.type
_entity_poly.pdbx_seq_one_letter_code
_entity_poly.pdbx_strand_id
1 'polypeptide(L)'
;MPPKFGPNKIKVVYLMCTGGRVDAMSALALKISPLGLTVVPSASALIIRTLKESPRDRKKQKNIKHSGNITFDEIVNIAQQMCHGSLARELSGTIKEILGIVQFMSCNADGWHPHDIIDDINRRCSGMPS
;
A
#
# COMPACT_ATOMS: atom_id res chain seq x y z
N MET A 1 -28.86 -24.12 11.22
CA MET A 1 -28.74 -22.96 12.14
C MET A 1 -27.41 -22.26 11.89
N PRO A 2 -27.36 -20.91 11.88
CA PRO A 2 -26.10 -20.19 11.78
C PRO A 2 -25.21 -20.46 13.02
N PRO A 3 -23.90 -20.66 12.86
CA PRO A 3 -23.01 -20.97 13.97
C PRO A 3 -22.83 -19.78 14.92
N LYS A 4 -22.82 -20.05 16.23
CA LYS A 4 -22.67 -19.03 17.29
C LYS A 4 -21.30 -18.33 17.18
N PHE A 5 -21.32 -17.00 17.11
CA PHE A 5 -20.12 -16.16 17.12
C PHE A 5 -19.59 -16.07 18.57
N GLY A 6 -18.34 -16.45 18.79
CA GLY A 6 -17.69 -16.33 20.10
C GLY A 6 -17.17 -14.90 20.34
N PRO A 7 -17.28 -14.35 21.57
CA PRO A 7 -17.00 -12.94 21.88
C PRO A 7 -15.53 -12.52 21.72
N ASN A 8 -14.59 -13.47 21.59
CA ASN A 8 -13.14 -13.20 21.47
C ASN A 8 -12.56 -13.47 20.07
N LYS A 9 -13.39 -13.77 19.06
CA LYS A 9 -12.90 -13.98 17.69
C LYS A 9 -12.96 -12.67 16.89
N ILE A 10 -11.83 -12.00 16.76
CA ILE A 10 -11.63 -10.92 15.78
C ILE A 10 -11.82 -11.52 14.38
N LYS A 11 -12.83 -11.07 13.64
CA LYS A 11 -13.08 -11.49 12.25
C LYS A 11 -12.63 -10.37 11.32
N VAL A 12 -11.54 -10.60 10.58
CA VAL A 12 -11.05 -9.68 9.55
C VAL A 12 -11.88 -9.87 8.28
N VAL A 13 -12.55 -8.81 7.84
CA VAL A 13 -13.36 -8.82 6.61
C VAL A 13 -12.56 -8.13 5.50
N TYR A 14 -12.13 -8.90 4.50
CA TYR A 14 -11.46 -8.37 3.32
C TYR A 14 -12.52 -7.89 2.32
N LEU A 15 -12.61 -6.57 2.13
CA LEU A 15 -13.48 -5.97 1.12
C LEU A 15 -12.63 -5.33 0.03
N MET A 16 -12.65 -5.94 -1.16
CA MET A 16 -11.97 -5.41 -2.33
C MET A 16 -12.89 -4.42 -3.05
N CYS A 17 -12.49 -3.15 -3.12
CA CYS A 17 -13.13 -2.19 -4.01
C CYS A 17 -12.51 -2.30 -5.41
N THR A 18 -13.18 -2.98 -6.35
CA THR A 18 -12.76 -3.01 -7.75
C THR A 18 -12.98 -1.64 -8.40
N GLY A 19 -11.90 -0.96 -8.83
CA GLY A 19 -12.02 0.24 -9.68
C GLY A 19 -11.12 1.44 -9.43
N GLY A 20 -10.05 1.35 -8.62
CA GLY A 20 -8.90 2.27 -8.69
C GLY A 20 -9.12 3.74 -8.28
N ARG A 21 -10.19 4.08 -7.56
CA ARG A 21 -10.37 5.45 -7.04
C ARG A 21 -9.87 5.52 -5.60
N VAL A 22 -8.98 6.46 -5.30
CA VAL A 22 -8.51 6.76 -3.93
C VAL A 22 -9.71 7.14 -3.03
N ASP A 23 -10.76 7.74 -3.61
CA ASP A 23 -12.01 8.12 -2.93
C ASP A 23 -12.95 6.94 -2.63
N ALA A 24 -12.76 5.77 -3.25
CA ALA A 24 -13.62 4.61 -3.00
C ALA A 24 -13.48 4.12 -1.55
N MET A 25 -12.28 4.27 -0.99
CA MET A 25 -11.99 3.93 0.40
C MET A 25 -12.64 4.92 1.36
N SER A 26 -12.72 6.20 1.01
CA SER A 26 -13.41 7.25 1.79
C SER A 26 -14.94 7.06 1.79
N ALA A 27 -15.51 6.74 0.63
CA ALA A 27 -16.93 6.42 0.49
C ALA A 27 -17.31 5.13 1.23
N LEU A 28 -16.40 4.14 1.24
CA LEU A 28 -16.57 2.92 2.02
C LEU A 28 -16.45 3.20 3.52
N ALA A 29 -15.46 3.99 3.94
CA ALA A 29 -15.26 4.39 5.33
C ALA A 29 -16.53 5.02 5.91
N LEU A 30 -17.21 5.91 5.16
CA LEU A 30 -18.48 6.50 5.60
C LEU A 30 -19.61 5.46 5.80
N LYS A 31 -19.63 4.39 4.99
CA LYS A 31 -20.64 3.32 5.08
C LYS A 31 -20.34 2.32 6.18
N ILE A 32 -19.08 2.08 6.52
CA ILE A 32 -18.68 1.13 7.57
C ILE A 32 -18.44 1.80 8.92
N SER A 33 -18.26 3.13 8.96
CA SER A 33 -18.09 3.91 10.20
C SER A 33 -19.25 3.71 11.19
N PRO A 34 -20.53 3.65 10.79
CA PRO A 34 -21.65 3.34 11.69
C PRO A 34 -21.59 1.92 12.28
N LEU A 35 -20.79 1.01 11.69
CA LEU A 35 -20.62 -0.37 12.14
C LEU A 35 -19.43 -0.53 13.10
N GLY A 36 -18.72 0.55 13.45
CA GLY A 36 -17.56 0.51 14.33
C GLY A 36 -16.32 -0.16 13.73
N LEU A 37 -16.27 -0.30 12.39
CA LEU A 37 -15.16 -0.93 11.68
C LEU A 37 -14.15 0.12 11.19
N THR A 38 -12.86 -0.17 11.34
CA THR A 38 -11.77 0.66 10.82
C THR A 38 -11.27 0.13 9.47
N VAL A 39 -10.93 1.04 8.55
CA VAL A 39 -10.33 0.67 7.25
C VAL A 39 -8.82 0.76 7.35
N VAL A 40 -8.13 -0.30 6.94
CA VAL A 40 -6.68 -0.26 6.70
C VAL A 40 -6.46 0.01 5.20
N PRO A 41 -5.76 1.08 4.82
CA PRO A 41 -5.46 1.37 3.42
C PRO A 41 -4.46 0.36 2.85
N SER A 42 -4.57 0.05 1.55
CA SER A 42 -3.54 -0.71 0.84
C SER A 42 -2.30 0.16 0.55
N ALA A 43 -1.14 -0.48 0.43
CA ALA A 43 0.11 0.17 0.01
C ALA A 43 -0.06 1.00 -1.28
N SER A 44 -0.70 0.41 -2.29
CA SER A 44 -0.97 1.07 -3.57
C SER A 44 -1.84 2.32 -3.42
N ALA A 45 -2.80 2.33 -2.48
CA ALA A 45 -3.64 3.48 -2.23
C ALA A 45 -2.86 4.62 -1.54
N LEU A 46 -1.91 4.29 -0.66
CA LEU A 46 -1.01 5.28 -0.05
C LEU A 46 -0.07 5.89 -1.10
N ILE A 47 0.47 5.07 -1.99
CA ILE A 47 1.34 5.51 -3.10
C ILE A 47 0.62 6.47 -4.06
N ILE A 48 -0.61 6.15 -4.48
CA ILE A 48 -1.37 7.02 -5.39
C ILE A 48 -1.71 8.36 -4.72
N ARG A 49 -1.87 8.39 -3.38
CA ARG A 49 -2.09 9.62 -2.62
C ARG A 49 -0.85 10.52 -2.61
N THR A 50 0.33 9.97 -2.38
CA THR A 50 1.60 10.73 -2.44
C THR A 50 1.89 11.23 -3.84
N LEU A 51 1.56 10.44 -4.86
CA LEU A 51 1.70 10.86 -6.27
C LEU A 51 0.76 12.00 -6.70
N LYS A 52 -0.19 12.41 -5.83
CA LYS A 52 -1.19 13.46 -6.11
C LYS A 52 -1.90 13.31 -7.46
N GLU A 53 -2.08 12.08 -7.92
CA GLU A 53 -2.76 11.86 -9.18
C GLU A 53 -4.23 12.27 -9.08
N SER A 54 -4.73 12.87 -10.16
CA SER A 54 -6.10 13.40 -10.18
C SER A 54 -7.14 12.29 -9.98
N PRO A 55 -8.27 12.58 -9.30
CA PRO A 55 -9.35 11.62 -9.12
C PRO A 55 -9.85 11.08 -10.46
N ARG A 56 -9.71 9.76 -10.66
CA ARG A 56 -9.93 9.13 -11.97
C ARG A 56 -11.42 9.07 -12.36
N ASP A 57 -11.72 9.43 -13.61
CA ASP A 57 -13.02 9.19 -14.25
C ASP A 57 -13.05 7.79 -14.92
N ARG A 58 -13.68 6.84 -14.23
CA ARG A 58 -13.74 5.41 -14.59
C ARG A 58 -14.39 5.13 -15.95
N LYS A 59 -15.15 6.08 -16.51
CA LYS A 59 -15.88 5.87 -17.78
C LYS A 59 -15.01 6.13 -19.01
N LYS A 60 -13.97 6.97 -18.88
CA LYS A 60 -13.21 7.46 -20.05
C LYS A 60 -11.88 6.74 -20.27
N GLN A 61 -11.22 6.28 -19.21
CA GLN A 61 -9.92 5.62 -19.34
C GLN A 61 -9.81 4.38 -18.47
N LYS A 62 -9.45 3.25 -19.10
CA LYS A 62 -9.05 2.00 -18.47
C LYS A 62 -7.52 1.88 -18.60
N ASN A 63 -6.84 1.32 -17.60
CA ASN A 63 -5.38 1.07 -17.58
C ASN A 63 -4.48 2.30 -17.78
N ILE A 64 -4.68 3.35 -16.98
CA ILE A 64 -3.77 4.52 -16.95
C ILE A 64 -2.44 4.09 -16.34
N LYS A 65 -1.33 4.39 -17.04
CA LYS A 65 0.03 4.21 -16.52
C LYS A 65 0.30 5.27 -15.45
N HIS A 66 0.73 4.83 -14.28
CA HIS A 66 1.09 5.68 -13.15
C HIS A 66 2.57 6.04 -13.28
N SER A 67 2.91 6.96 -14.19
CA SER A 67 4.30 7.41 -14.38
C SER A 67 4.60 8.59 -13.46
N GLY A 68 4.72 8.31 -12.17
CA GLY A 68 5.07 9.29 -11.14
C GLY A 68 6.45 9.05 -10.55
N ASN A 69 7.07 10.11 -10.03
CA ASN A 69 8.28 10.01 -9.21
C ASN A 69 7.90 10.23 -7.75
N ILE A 70 8.37 9.34 -6.88
CA ILE A 70 8.14 9.39 -5.43
C ILE A 70 9.49 9.64 -4.76
N THR A 71 9.50 10.42 -3.69
CA THR A 71 10.73 10.65 -2.91
C THR A 71 10.97 9.49 -1.94
N PHE A 72 12.23 9.17 -1.63
CA PHE A 72 12.55 8.10 -0.70
C PHE A 72 11.96 8.35 0.70
N ASP A 73 11.88 9.61 1.14
CA ASP A 73 11.23 9.98 2.41
C ASP A 73 9.74 9.60 2.46
N GLU A 74 9.03 9.77 1.35
CA GLU A 74 7.63 9.34 1.23
C GLU A 74 7.52 7.81 1.29
N ILE A 75 8.46 7.10 0.68
CA ILE A 75 8.53 5.63 0.73
C ILE A 75 8.75 5.15 2.18
N VAL A 76 9.67 5.79 2.91
CA VAL A 76 9.94 5.47 4.32
C VAL A 76 8.71 5.74 5.19
N ASN A 77 8.01 6.86 4.98
CA ASN A 77 6.78 7.18 5.73
C ASN A 77 5.67 6.14 5.46
N ILE A 78 5.49 5.73 4.20
CA ILE A 78 4.52 4.68 3.84
C ILE A 78 4.94 3.33 4.47
N ALA A 79 6.22 2.99 4.42
CA ALA A 79 6.74 1.76 5.03
C ALA A 79 6.54 1.76 6.56
N GLN A 80 6.73 2.90 7.23
CA GLN A 80 6.45 3.04 8.67
C GLN A 80 4.97 2.83 8.99
N GLN A 81 4.06 3.43 8.20
CA GLN A 81 2.62 3.24 8.38
C GLN A 81 2.18 1.79 8.15
N MET A 82 2.87 1.07 7.24
CA MET A 82 2.58 -0.32 6.91
C MET A 82 3.38 -1.35 7.71
N CYS A 83 4.29 -0.91 8.58
CA CYS A 83 5.16 -1.78 9.35
C CYS A 83 4.37 -2.81 10.17
N HIS A 84 3.18 -2.45 10.65
CA HIS A 84 2.33 -3.34 11.46
C HIS A 84 1.62 -4.43 10.62
N GLY A 85 1.53 -4.23 9.30
CA GLY A 85 0.90 -5.16 8.36
C GLY A 85 1.89 -5.94 7.49
N SER A 86 3.18 -5.63 7.58
CA SER A 86 4.27 -6.29 6.85
C SER A 86 4.74 -7.55 7.59
N LEU A 87 5.21 -8.55 6.84
CA LEU A 87 5.82 -9.76 7.42
C LEU A 87 7.33 -9.59 7.68
N ALA A 88 7.91 -8.45 7.29
CA ALA A 88 9.32 -8.19 7.49
C ALA A 88 9.64 -7.93 8.99
N ARG A 89 10.74 -8.51 9.47
CA ARG A 89 11.26 -8.25 10.84
C ARG A 89 11.89 -6.86 10.96
N GLU A 90 12.36 -6.31 9.84
CA GLU A 90 13.06 -5.03 9.77
C GLU A 90 12.37 -4.07 8.81
N LEU A 91 12.49 -2.77 9.09
CA LEU A 91 12.01 -1.71 8.20
C LEU A 91 12.63 -1.82 6.79
N SER A 92 13.86 -2.33 6.68
CA SER A 92 14.54 -2.61 5.42
C SER A 92 13.73 -3.55 4.52
N GLY A 93 13.08 -4.56 5.10
CA GLY A 93 12.22 -5.50 4.38
C GLY A 93 10.89 -4.88 3.98
N THR A 94 10.27 -4.09 4.87
CA THR A 94 9.04 -3.35 4.52
C THR A 94 9.29 -2.33 3.41
N ILE A 95 10.44 -1.64 3.41
CA ILE A 95 10.82 -0.72 2.33
C ILE A 95 10.95 -1.47 0.99
N LYS A 96 11.52 -2.68 0.97
CA LYS A 96 11.59 -3.52 -0.24
C LYS A 96 10.20 -3.94 -0.74
N GLU A 97 9.28 -4.25 0.16
CA GLU A 97 7.88 -4.54 -0.21
C GLU A 97 7.23 -3.33 -0.89
N ILE A 98 7.39 -2.13 -0.31
CA ILE A 98 6.86 -0.90 -0.91
C ILE A 98 7.52 -0.62 -2.27
N LEU A 99 8.85 -0.76 -2.39
CA LEU A 99 9.57 -0.58 -3.66
C LEU A 99 9.11 -1.58 -4.74
N GLY A 100 8.78 -2.81 -4.37
CA GLY A 100 8.19 -3.78 -5.31
C GLY A 100 6.84 -3.33 -5.86
N ILE A 101 6.03 -2.65 -5.04
CA ILE A 101 4.74 -2.08 -5.46
C ILE A 101 4.94 -0.84 -6.34
N VAL A 102 5.93 -0.01 -6.01
CA VAL A 102 6.35 1.14 -6.85
C VAL A 102 6.76 0.66 -8.25
N GLN A 103 7.53 -0.44 -8.34
CA GLN A 103 7.89 -1.06 -9.61
C GLN A 103 6.67 -1.57 -10.40
N PHE A 104 5.74 -2.26 -9.72
CA PHE A 104 4.49 -2.72 -10.34
C PHE A 104 3.66 -1.55 -10.90
N MET A 105 3.66 -0.41 -10.21
CA MET A 105 2.97 0.80 -10.63
C MET A 105 3.68 1.57 -11.75
N SER A 106 4.88 1.14 -12.18
CA SER A 106 5.73 1.86 -13.16
C SER A 106 6.12 3.28 -12.71
N CYS A 107 6.27 3.47 -11.40
CA CYS A 107 6.76 4.70 -10.79
C CYS A 107 8.27 4.60 -10.54
N ASN A 108 8.96 5.74 -10.51
CA ASN A 108 10.36 5.83 -10.11
C ASN A 108 10.48 6.36 -8.68
N ALA A 109 11.61 6.06 -8.04
CA ALA A 109 11.95 6.57 -6.72
C ALA A 109 13.21 7.44 -6.85
N ASP A 110 13.10 8.74 -6.58
CA ASP A 110 14.17 9.73 -6.74
C ASP A 110 14.91 9.69 -8.09
N GLY A 111 14.20 9.35 -9.16
CA GLY A 111 14.78 9.19 -10.51
C GLY A 111 15.55 7.89 -10.73
N TRP A 112 15.65 7.01 -9.72
CA TRP A 112 16.21 5.67 -9.84
C TRP A 112 15.11 4.65 -10.13
N HIS A 113 15.48 3.60 -10.86
CA HIS A 113 14.58 2.48 -11.07
C HIS A 113 14.47 1.66 -9.77
N PRO A 114 13.26 1.28 -9.31
CA PRO A 114 13.09 0.62 -8.01
C PRO A 114 13.90 -0.66 -7.84
N HIS A 115 14.16 -1.39 -8.94
CA HIS A 115 14.97 -2.60 -8.91
C HIS A 115 16.43 -2.33 -8.51
N ASP A 116 17.01 -1.21 -8.98
CA ASP A 116 18.40 -0.85 -8.65
C ASP A 116 18.53 -0.51 -7.16
N ILE A 117 17.51 0.13 -6.59
CA ILE A 117 17.45 0.46 -5.16
C ILE A 117 17.29 -0.81 -4.34
N ILE A 118 16.43 -1.74 -4.76
CA ILE A 118 16.26 -3.04 -4.08
C ILE A 118 17.59 -3.81 -4.09
N ASP A 119 18.31 -3.81 -5.21
CA ASP A 119 19.60 -4.47 -5.34
C ASP A 119 20.67 -3.82 -4.45
N ASP A 120 20.71 -2.49 -4.35
CA ASP A 120 21.61 -1.78 -3.44
C ASP A 120 21.29 -2.09 -1.96
N ILE A 121 20.01 -2.11 -1.58
CA ILE A 121 19.60 -2.51 -0.22
C ILE A 121 19.96 -3.98 0.05
N ASN A 122 19.79 -4.88 -0.92
CA ASN A 122 20.18 -6.28 -0.79
C ASN A 122 21.70 -6.44 -0.60
N ARG A 123 22.50 -5.66 -1.34
CA ARG A 123 23.97 -5.65 -1.21
C ARG A 123 24.45 -5.07 0.11
N ARG A 124 23.74 -4.08 0.67
CA ARG A 124 24.12 -3.42 1.93
C ARG A 124 23.61 -4.16 3.17
N CYS A 125 22.50 -4.89 3.09
CA CYS A 125 21.95 -5.69 4.19
C CYS A 125 22.48 -7.12 4.26
N SER A 126 23.30 -7.59 3.32
CA SER A 126 23.86 -8.96 3.28
C SER A 126 24.86 -9.29 4.41
N GLY A 127 24.98 -8.43 5.43
CA GLY A 127 25.87 -8.60 6.58
C GLY A 127 25.21 -8.59 7.96
N MET A 128 23.87 -8.60 8.08
CA MET A 128 23.21 -8.63 9.39
C MET A 128 22.76 -10.06 9.76
N PRO A 129 23.34 -10.70 10.79
CA PRO A 129 22.84 -11.95 11.33
C PRO A 129 21.49 -11.74 12.04
N SER A 130 20.58 -12.70 11.80
CA SER A 130 19.18 -12.77 12.24
C SER A 130 18.94 -12.97 13.73
#